data_AF-A0A0R1J835-F1
#
_entry.id   AF-A0A0R1J835-F1
#
_cell.length_a   1.000
_cell.length_b   1.000
_cell.length_c   1.000
_cell.angle_alpha   90.00
_cell.angle_beta   90.00
_cell.angle_gamma   90.00
#
_symmetry.space_group_name_H-M   'P 1'
#
loop_
_entity.id
_entity.type
_entity.pdbx_description
1 polymer ?
#
loop_
_entity_poly.entity_id
_entity_poly.type
_entity_poly.pdbx_seq_one_letter_code
_entity_poly.pdbx_strand_id
1 'polypeptide(L)' 'MLDGPKGLIYWIDTEEGSKISKDAPEWAKKEFEEYQEYFNKSKDKNGNLIDF' A
#
# COMPACT_ATOMS: atom_id res chain seq x y z
N MET A 1 -17.27 8.28 -4.43
CA MET A 1 -16.46 7.50 -3.49
C MET A 1 -15.31 6.94 -4.29
N LEU A 2 -14.07 7.26 -3.95
CA LEU A 2 -12.91 6.63 -4.60
C LEU A 2 -13.03 5.13 -4.33
N ASP A 3 -13.23 4.33 -5.38
CA ASP A 3 -13.10 2.88 -5.30
C ASP A 3 -11.70 2.59 -4.79
N GLY A 4 -11.60 2.29 -3.49
CA GLY A 4 -10.33 1.94 -2.88
C GLY A 4 -9.77 0.66 -3.50
N PRO A 5 -8.45 0.43 -3.38
CA PRO A 5 -7.83 -0.81 -3.80
C PRO A 5 -8.63 -2.02 -3.32
N LYS A 6 -8.97 -2.95 -4.22
CA LYS A 6 -9.82 -4.11 -3.89
C LYS A 6 -9.16 -5.00 -2.85
N GLY A 7 -7.84 -4.96 -2.79
CA GLY A 7 -6.99 -5.64 -1.81
C GLY A 7 -7.06 -5.06 -0.41
N LEU A 8 -7.68 -3.89 -0.18
CA LEU A 8 -7.80 -3.26 1.16
C LEU A 8 -8.39 -4.20 2.21
N ILE A 9 -9.27 -5.12 1.81
CA ILE A 9 -9.85 -6.13 2.71
C ILE A 9 -8.80 -7.09 3.29
N TYR A 10 -7.65 -7.21 2.64
CA TYR A 10 -6.50 -8.01 3.06
C TYR A 10 -5.39 -7.17 3.68
N TRP A 11 -5.54 -5.84 3.71
CA TRP A 11 -4.57 -4.95 4.32
C TRP A 11 -4.84 -4.91 5.83
N ILE A 12 -3.80 -5.25 6.59
CA ILE A 12 -3.78 -5.31 8.04
C ILE A 12 -3.04 -4.07 8.50
N ASP A 13 -3.74 -3.15 9.14
CA ASP A 13 -3.12 -1.99 9.75
C ASP A 13 -2.44 -2.41 11.07
N THR A 14 -1.14 -2.10 11.20
CA THR A 14 -0.33 -2.38 12.39
C THR A 14 0.29 -1.08 12.89
N GLU A 15 0.76 -1.05 14.14
CA GLU A 15 1.42 0.15 14.71
C GLU A 15 2.65 0.60 13.91
N GLU A 16 3.27 -0.30 13.13
CA GLU A 16 4.40 -0.01 12.26
C GLU A 16 3.98 0.43 10.83
N GLY A 17 2.67 0.43 10.54
CA GLY A 17 2.09 0.72 9.23
C GLY A 17 1.19 -0.41 8.70
N SER A 18 0.67 -0.24 7.49
CA SER A 18 -0.14 -1.26 6.83
C SER A 18 0.73 -2.41 6.32
N LYS A 19 0.28 -3.66 6.51
CA LYS A 19 0.88 -4.91 6.03
C LYS A 19 -0.19 -5.68 5.25
N ILE A 20 0.18 -6.66 4.43
CA ILE A 20 -0.80 -7.52 3.75
C ILE A 20 -0.93 -8.89 4.45
N SER A 21 -2.15 -9.42 4.51
CA SER A 21 -2.42 -10.75 5.05
C SER A 21 -1.64 -11.83 4.29
N LYS A 22 -1.06 -12.78 5.03
CA LYS A 22 -0.31 -13.91 4.46
C LYS A 22 -1.20 -14.81 3.58
N ASP A 23 -2.47 -14.91 3.93
CA ASP A 23 -3.52 -15.66 3.21
C ASP A 23 -4.12 -14.86 2.05
N ALA A 24 -3.64 -13.64 1.81
CA ALA A 24 -4.11 -12.84 0.69
C ALA A 24 -3.79 -13.52 -0.66
N PRO A 25 -4.72 -13.45 -1.62
CA PRO A 25 -4.48 -13.95 -2.97
C PRO A 25 -3.35 -13.15 -3.66
N GLU A 26 -2.68 -13.77 -4.63
CA GLU A 26 -1.52 -13.17 -5.31
C GLU A 26 -1.81 -11.80 -5.94
N TRP A 27 -3.01 -11.61 -6.49
CA TRP A 27 -3.42 -10.32 -7.06
C TRP A 27 -3.46 -9.20 -6.01
N ALA A 28 -3.85 -9.52 -4.76
CA ALA A 28 -3.90 -8.54 -3.67
C ALA A 28 -2.50 -8.24 -3.13
N LYS A 29 -1.62 -9.25 -3.08
CA LYS A 29 -0.20 -9.09 -2.73
C LYS A 29 0.49 -8.13 -3.70
N LYS A 30 0.26 -8.33 -5.00
CA LYS A 30 0.80 -7.45 -6.04
C LYS A 30 0.26 -6.03 -5.94
N GLU A 31 -1.05 -5.86 -5.73
CA GLU A 31 -1.67 -4.53 -5.57
C GLU A 31 -1.11 -3.77 -4.35
N PHE A 32 -0.87 -4.48 -3.24
CA PHE A 32 -0.25 -3.89 -2.05
C PHE A 32 1.22 -3.48 -2.29
N GLU A 33 1.97 -4.31 -3.02
CA GLU A 33 3.36 -4.01 -3.37
C GLU A 33 3.44 -2.79 -4.31
N GLU A 34 2.58 -2.72 -5.32
CA GLU A 34 2.47 -1.56 -6.21
C GLU A 34 2.07 -0.29 -5.45
N TYR A 35 1.15 -0.41 -4.48
CA TYR A 35 0.76 0.71 -3.62
C TYR A 35 1.90 1.18 -2.72
N GLN A 36 2.61 0.25 -2.07
CA GLN A 36 3.79 0.55 -1.27
C GLN A 36 4.88 1.21 -2.11
N GLU A 37 5.12 0.71 -3.33
CA GLU A 37 6.14 1.24 -4.22
C GLU A 37 5.77 2.61 -4.76
N TYR A 38 4.50 2.84 -5.10
CA TYR A 38 3.97 4.17 -5.46
C TYR A 38 4.09 5.16 -4.29
N PHE A 39 3.73 4.73 -3.08
CA PHE A 39 3.83 5.55 -1.87
C PHE A 39 5.28 5.86 -1.50
N ASN A 40 6.20 4.90 -1.72
CA ASN A 40 7.63 5.07 -1.45
C ASN A 40 8.33 5.90 -2.55
N LYS A 41 7.93 5.76 -3.82
CA LYS A 41 8.35 6.65 -4.91
C LYS A 41 7.84 8.07 -4.72
N SER A 42 6.66 8.20 -4.11
CA SER A 42 6.13 9.50 -3.72
C SER A 42 6.83 10.07 -2.49
N LYS A 43 7.78 9.38 -1.85
CA LYS A 43 8.61 9.96 -0.79
C LYS A 43 9.92 10.47 -1.38
N ASP A 44 10.14 11.77 -1.29
CA ASP A 44 11.43 12.37 -1.63
C ASP A 44 12.51 11.93 -0.62
N LYS A 45 13.78 12.23 -0.89
CA LYS A 45 14.97 11.77 -0.13
C LYS A 45 14.96 12.14 1.35
N ASN A 46 14.07 13.06 1.73
CA ASN A 46 13.84 13.55 3.08
C ASN A 46 12.55 13.02 3.72
N GLY A 47 11.86 12.05 3.12
CA GLY A 47 10.63 11.43 3.64
C GLY A 47 9.33 12.21 3.37
N ASN A 48 9.38 13.28 2.57
CA ASN A 48 8.22 14.11 2.24
C ASN A 48 7.45 13.54 1.04
N LEU A 49 6.11 13.54 1.11
CA LEU A 49 5.26 13.18 -0.02
C LEU A 49 5.40 14.23 -1.15
N ILE A 50 5.98 13.86 -2.29
CA ILE A 50 5.98 14.63 -3.54
C ILE A 50 4.64 14.41 -4.25
N ASP A 51 3.69 15.30 -3.94
CA ASP A 51 2.45 15.48 -4.71
C ASP A 51 2.83 16.23 -6.01
N PHE A 52 2.51 15.66 -7.18
CA PHE A 52 2.77 16.24 -8.51
C PHE A 52 1.58 17.06 -9.00
#